data_AF-A0A6G0JPR3-F1
#
_entry.id   AF-A0A6G0JPR3-F1
#
_cell.length_a   1.000
_cell.length_b   1.000
_cell.length_c   1.000
_cell.angle_alpha   90.00
_cell.angle_beta   90.00
_cell.angle_gamma   90.00
#
_symmetry.space_group_name_H-M   'P 1'
#
loop_
_entity.id
_entity.type
_entity.pdbx_description
1 polymer ?
#
loop_
_entity_poly.entity_id
_entity_poly.type
_entity_poly.pdbx_seq_one_letter_code
_entity_poly.pdbx_strand_id
1 'polypeptide(L)'
;PENFDLYKLLTFEFEYRYFVFWTLPLEISYYFFILVFVVRTLTLRKFWWVPFIPAYYWVLNEGWNDYRTRHSVMRRHISTFLTGSMAAVIFVMLDTWLKASGFRLLPTLLLRVVEFSALALFLSIAFHGLFFIWVHDNTVPKTPGFPFVSVSLTTVFVCEMMLPSALSSIFKWRFLRYGGNISF
;
A
#
# COMPACT_ATOMS: atom_id res chain seq x y z
N PRO A 1 22.97 -14.15 22.33
CA PRO A 1 22.00 -14.99 21.59
C PRO A 1 21.78 -16.36 22.27
N GLU A 2 21.56 -16.37 23.59
CA GLU A 2 21.59 -17.61 24.41
C GLU A 2 20.29 -17.96 25.13
N ASN A 3 19.18 -17.26 24.89
CA ASN A 3 17.88 -17.67 25.42
C ASN A 3 16.80 -17.53 24.35
N PHE A 4 16.72 -18.54 23.48
CA PHE A 4 15.65 -18.67 22.50
C PHE A 4 14.47 -19.40 23.17
N ASP A 5 13.46 -18.65 23.59
CA ASP A 5 12.29 -19.20 24.28
C ASP A 5 11.21 -19.59 23.27
N LEU A 6 11.26 -20.87 22.84
CA LEU A 6 10.37 -21.45 21.84
C LEU A 6 8.90 -21.34 22.25
N TYR A 7 8.60 -21.47 23.54
CA TYR A 7 7.23 -21.37 24.05
C TYR A 7 6.67 -19.97 23.81
N LYS A 8 7.41 -18.93 24.19
CA LYS A 8 7.02 -17.53 24.00
C LYS A 8 6.83 -17.15 22.53
N LEU A 9 7.64 -17.72 21.65
CA LEU A 9 7.50 -17.56 20.20
C LEU A 9 6.23 -18.25 19.68
N LEU A 10 5.97 -19.49 20.09
CA LEU A 10 4.78 -20.25 19.71
C LEU A 10 3.48 -19.67 20.31
N THR A 11 3.55 -19.03 21.48
CA THR A 11 2.44 -18.31 22.10
C THR A 11 2.32 -16.86 21.64
N PHE A 12 3.13 -16.45 20.66
CA PHE A 12 3.11 -15.10 20.08
C PHE A 12 3.25 -13.97 21.11
N GLU A 13 4.14 -14.11 22.09
CA GLU A 13 4.42 -13.04 23.05
C GLU A 13 5.02 -11.81 22.33
N PHE A 14 4.55 -10.61 22.65
CA PHE A 14 4.75 -9.39 21.85
C PHE A 14 6.23 -9.09 21.57
N GLU A 15 7.11 -9.33 22.55
CA GLU A 15 8.55 -9.08 22.46
C GLU A 15 9.31 -10.12 21.64
N TYR A 16 8.73 -11.31 21.42
CA TYR A 16 9.38 -12.46 20.77
C TYR A 16 8.86 -12.72 19.34
N ARG A 17 8.03 -11.82 18.79
CA ARG A 17 7.52 -11.93 17.40
C ARG A 17 8.58 -11.51 16.38
N TYR A 18 9.21 -12.47 15.71
CA TYR A 18 10.25 -12.21 14.71
C TYR A 18 9.72 -11.67 13.37
N PHE A 19 8.44 -11.88 13.07
CA PHE A 19 7.78 -11.39 11.87
C PHE A 19 6.40 -10.84 12.20
N VAL A 20 5.95 -9.89 11.39
CA VAL A 20 4.65 -9.20 11.42
C VAL A 20 3.51 -10.17 11.04
N PHE A 21 3.53 -11.41 11.54
CA PHE A 21 2.37 -12.27 11.60
C PHE A 21 1.56 -11.82 12.81
N TRP A 22 0.72 -10.84 12.57
CA TRP A 22 -0.38 -10.57 13.48
C TRP A 22 -1.21 -11.84 13.58
N THR A 23 -1.68 -12.15 14.79
CA THR A 23 -2.49 -13.35 15.06
C THR A 23 -3.55 -13.50 13.96
N LEU A 24 -3.58 -14.65 13.28
CA LEU A 24 -4.54 -15.01 12.22
C LEU A 24 -5.96 -14.45 12.45
N PRO A 25 -6.57 -14.53 13.66
CA PRO A 25 -7.91 -14.00 13.90
C PRO A 25 -8.05 -12.48 13.77
N LEU A 26 -7.03 -11.73 14.21
CA LEU A 26 -7.03 -10.27 14.13
C LEU A 26 -6.86 -9.82 12.68
N GLU A 27 -5.94 -10.44 11.94
CA GLU A 27 -5.75 -10.20 10.51
C GLU A 27 -7.02 -10.52 9.71
N ILE A 28 -7.65 -11.67 9.99
CA ILE A 28 -8.95 -12.08 9.41
C ILE A 28 -10.04 -11.03 9.70
N SER A 29 -10.15 -10.58 10.95
CA SER A 29 -11.14 -9.57 11.33
C SER A 29 -10.94 -8.25 10.57
N TYR A 30 -9.70 -7.85 10.30
CA TYR A 30 -9.41 -6.65 9.51
C TYR A 30 -9.79 -6.80 8.04
N TYR A 31 -9.55 -7.97 7.42
CA TYR A 31 -10.04 -8.20 6.05
C TYR A 31 -11.56 -8.03 5.94
N PHE A 32 -12.32 -8.39 6.98
CA PHE A 32 -13.75 -8.12 7.03
C PHE A 32 -14.09 -6.62 7.13
N PHE A 33 -13.44 -5.87 8.02
CA PHE A 33 -13.68 -4.41 8.14
C PHE A 33 -13.33 -3.65 6.86
N ILE A 34 -12.24 -4.04 6.22
CA ILE A 34 -11.78 -3.50 4.94
C ILE A 34 -12.79 -3.79 3.84
N LEU A 35 -13.28 -5.04 3.77
CA LEU A 35 -14.32 -5.41 2.82
C LEU A 35 -15.58 -4.58 3.01
N VAL A 36 -16.02 -4.39 4.26
CA VAL A 36 -17.17 -3.55 4.59
C VAL A 36 -16.92 -2.10 4.15
N PHE A 37 -15.73 -1.55 4.41
CA PHE A 37 -15.35 -0.19 3.98
C PHE A 37 -15.44 -0.04 2.45
N VAL A 38 -14.85 -0.98 1.71
CA VAL A 38 -14.87 -0.98 0.23
C VAL A 38 -16.31 -1.05 -0.27
N VAL A 39 -17.10 -2.02 0.20
CA VAL A 39 -18.50 -2.21 -0.22
C VAL A 39 -19.34 -0.97 0.10
N ARG A 40 -19.21 -0.40 1.30
CA ARG A 40 -19.96 0.81 1.70
C ARG A 40 -19.57 2.01 0.84
N THR A 41 -18.28 2.21 0.60
CA THR A 41 -17.78 3.33 -0.22
C THR A 41 -18.29 3.22 -1.65
N LEU A 42 -18.28 2.02 -2.24
CA LEU A 42 -18.84 1.77 -3.57
C LEU A 42 -20.38 1.94 -3.61
N THR A 43 -21.08 1.56 -2.54
CA THR A 43 -22.54 1.70 -2.43
C THR A 43 -22.99 3.16 -2.40
N LEU A 44 -22.17 4.06 -1.87
CA LEU A 44 -22.46 5.49 -1.79
C LEU A 44 -22.47 6.21 -3.15
N ARG A 45 -22.08 5.54 -4.25
CA ARG A 45 -22.09 6.04 -5.64
C ARG A 45 -21.59 7.48 -5.74
N LYS A 46 -22.47 8.49 -5.87
CA LYS A 46 -22.09 9.91 -5.99
C LYS A 46 -21.41 10.50 -4.75
N PHE A 47 -21.62 9.92 -3.57
CA PHE A 47 -21.08 10.40 -2.29
C PHE A 47 -19.90 9.56 -1.78
N TRP A 48 -19.31 8.71 -2.62
CA TRP A 48 -18.17 7.86 -2.26
C TRP A 48 -16.97 8.67 -1.71
N TRP A 49 -16.81 9.92 -2.18
CA TRP A 49 -15.75 10.82 -1.77
C TRP A 49 -15.88 11.29 -0.31
N VAL A 50 -17.08 11.25 0.28
CA VAL A 50 -17.35 11.73 1.65
C VAL A 50 -16.58 10.92 2.71
N PRO A 51 -16.65 9.58 2.74
CA PRO A 51 -15.79 8.78 3.63
C PRO A 51 -14.36 8.64 3.09
N PHE A 52 -14.17 8.70 1.78
CA PHE A 52 -12.87 8.43 1.17
C PHE A 52 -11.85 9.54 1.40
N ILE A 53 -12.20 10.81 1.21
CA ILE A 53 -11.25 11.92 1.35
C ILE A 53 -10.71 12.04 2.80
N PRO A 54 -11.53 12.02 3.86
CA PRO A 54 -11.04 12.06 5.23
C PRO A 54 -10.17 10.84 5.58
N ALA A 55 -10.54 9.65 5.11
CA ALA A 55 -9.74 8.45 5.30
C ALA A 55 -8.37 8.57 4.62
N TYR A 56 -8.32 9.14 3.41
CA TYR A 56 -7.08 9.30 2.66
C TYR A 56 -6.15 10.31 3.34
N TYR A 57 -6.73 11.43 3.79
CA TYR A 57 -6.01 12.43 4.56
C TYR A 57 -5.44 11.83 5.86
N TRP A 58 -6.23 11.02 6.57
CA TRP A 58 -5.76 10.35 7.79
C TRP A 58 -4.60 9.38 7.51
N VAL A 59 -4.68 8.59 6.42
CA VAL A 59 -3.59 7.69 6.00
C VAL A 59 -2.30 8.45 5.72
N LEU A 60 -2.38 9.59 5.01
CA LEU A 60 -1.22 10.44 4.74
C LEU A 60 -0.67 11.05 6.02
N ASN A 61 -1.53 11.54 6.90
CA ASN A 61 -1.14 12.16 8.15
C ASN A 61 -0.47 11.17 9.10
N GLU A 62 -1.00 9.94 9.23
CA GLU A 62 -0.33 8.88 10.00
C GLU A 62 0.98 8.47 9.34
N GLY A 63 1.00 8.31 8.02
CA GLY A 63 2.22 7.91 7.30
C GLY A 63 3.36 8.93 7.42
N TRP A 64 3.03 10.22 7.52
CA TRP A 64 4.02 11.28 7.62
C TRP A 64 4.46 11.58 9.06
N ASN A 65 3.54 11.49 10.03
CA ASN A 65 3.81 11.91 11.40
C ASN A 65 4.05 10.76 12.39
N ASP A 66 3.73 9.53 12.02
CA ASP A 66 3.98 8.34 12.85
C ASP A 66 5.09 7.48 12.24
N TYR A 67 5.74 6.68 13.08
CA TYR A 67 6.82 5.79 12.65
C TYR A 67 6.54 4.34 13.04
N ARG A 68 7.01 3.43 12.20
CA ARG A 68 6.80 1.99 12.37
C ARG A 68 8.11 1.28 12.60
N THR A 69 8.09 0.33 13.52
CA THR A 69 9.23 -0.54 13.82
C THR A 69 8.80 -1.99 13.70
N ARG A 70 9.74 -2.94 13.82
CA ARG A 70 9.43 -4.37 13.72
C ARG A 70 8.49 -4.87 14.82
N HIS A 71 8.40 -4.13 15.94
CA HIS A 71 7.63 -4.49 17.13
C HIS A 71 6.64 -3.38 17.55
N SER A 72 6.09 -2.62 16.60
CA SER A 72 5.07 -1.61 16.89
C SER A 72 3.67 -2.23 17.05
N VAL A 73 2.84 -1.64 17.91
CA VAL A 73 1.44 -2.04 18.10
C VAL A 73 0.66 -1.95 16.78
N MET A 74 -0.28 -2.89 16.57
CA MET A 74 -1.07 -3.04 15.33
C MET A 74 -1.69 -1.73 14.85
N ARG A 75 -2.13 -0.88 15.77
CA ARG A 75 -2.75 0.41 15.46
C ARG A 75 -1.92 1.23 14.48
N ARG A 76 -0.59 1.22 14.62
CA ARG A 76 0.32 1.96 13.72
C ARG A 76 0.34 1.41 12.30
N HIS A 77 -0.08 0.17 12.08
CA HIS A 77 -0.16 -0.49 10.77
C HIS A 77 -1.54 -0.39 10.12
N ILE A 78 -2.55 0.15 10.80
CA ILE A 78 -3.92 0.25 10.24
C ILE A 78 -3.93 1.07 8.96
N SER A 79 -3.24 2.21 8.94
CA SER A 79 -3.14 3.06 7.74
C SER A 79 -2.56 2.33 6.54
N THR A 80 -1.64 1.38 6.70
CA THR A 80 -1.14 0.53 5.60
C THR A 80 -2.21 -0.35 4.98
N PHE A 81 -2.98 -1.05 5.82
CA PHE A 81 -4.06 -1.93 5.34
C PHE A 81 -5.18 -1.12 4.69
N LEU A 82 -5.52 0.02 5.30
CA LEU A 82 -6.50 0.94 4.72
C LEU A 82 -6.03 1.47 3.37
N THR A 83 -4.74 1.79 3.21
CA THR A 83 -4.17 2.24 1.92
C THR A 83 -4.47 1.23 0.81
N GLY A 84 -4.25 -0.07 1.05
CA GLY A 84 -4.54 -1.12 0.04
C GLY A 84 -6.04 -1.21 -0.30
N SER A 85 -6.90 -1.02 0.69
CA SER A 85 -8.36 -0.98 0.53
C SER A 85 -8.80 0.20 -0.33
N MET A 86 -8.20 1.37 -0.06
CA MET A 86 -8.47 2.59 -0.81
C MET A 86 -7.97 2.47 -2.25
N ALA A 87 -6.83 1.83 -2.47
CA ALA A 87 -6.31 1.52 -3.79
C ALA A 87 -7.28 0.65 -4.61
N ALA A 88 -7.92 -0.35 -3.98
CA ALA A 88 -8.95 -1.15 -4.63
C ALA A 88 -10.18 -0.30 -5.03
N VAL A 89 -10.62 0.63 -4.19
CA VAL A 89 -11.72 1.56 -4.54
C VAL A 89 -11.32 2.46 -5.72
N ILE A 90 -10.10 3.01 -5.70
CA ILE A 90 -9.57 3.83 -6.81
C ILE A 90 -9.55 3.01 -8.09
N PHE A 91 -9.05 1.77 -8.05
CA PHE A 91 -9.01 0.87 -9.21
C PHE A 91 -10.40 0.67 -9.82
N VAL A 92 -11.41 0.34 -9.00
CA VAL A 92 -12.78 0.13 -9.48
C VAL A 92 -13.36 1.42 -10.10
N MET A 93 -13.11 2.57 -9.48
CA MET A 93 -13.58 3.87 -9.99
C MET A 93 -12.90 4.25 -11.31
N LEU A 94 -11.58 4.05 -11.43
CA LEU A 94 -10.84 4.31 -12.65
C LEU A 94 -11.24 3.35 -13.77
N ASP A 95 -11.41 2.06 -13.48
CA ASP A 95 -11.86 1.05 -14.43
C ASP A 95 -13.24 1.38 -15.01
N THR A 96 -14.20 1.70 -14.14
CA THR A 96 -15.55 2.08 -14.56
C THR A 96 -15.57 3.36 -15.39
N TRP A 97 -14.75 4.35 -15.03
CA TRP A 97 -14.62 5.59 -15.78
C TRP A 97 -13.93 5.40 -17.14
N LEU A 98 -12.87 4.58 -17.21
CA LEU A 98 -12.16 4.28 -18.44
C LEU A 98 -13.08 3.52 -19.43
N LYS A 99 -13.86 2.57 -18.93
CA LYS A 99 -14.87 1.83 -19.72
C LYS A 99 -15.97 2.75 -20.24
N ALA A 100 -16.34 3.79 -19.49
CA ALA A 100 -17.37 4.74 -19.89
C ALA A 100 -16.88 5.83 -20.87
N SER A 101 -15.61 6.24 -20.79
CA SER A 101 -15.09 7.41 -21.52
C SER A 101 -14.66 7.12 -22.96
N GLY A 102 -14.37 5.87 -23.33
CA GLY A 102 -14.08 5.45 -24.72
C GLY A 102 -12.76 5.97 -25.32
N PHE A 103 -12.16 7.02 -24.77
CA PHE A 103 -10.87 7.60 -25.21
C PHE A 103 -9.70 6.94 -24.47
N ARG A 104 -8.84 6.24 -25.21
CA ARG A 104 -7.74 5.46 -24.61
C ARG A 104 -6.40 6.19 -24.49
N LEU A 105 -6.08 7.13 -25.39
CA LEU A 105 -4.71 7.68 -25.47
C LEU A 105 -4.35 8.61 -24.31
N LEU A 106 -5.19 9.61 -24.01
CA LEU A 106 -4.90 10.59 -22.95
C LEU A 106 -4.86 9.94 -21.54
N PRO A 107 -5.83 9.08 -21.16
CA PRO A 107 -5.77 8.38 -19.88
C PRO A 107 -4.58 7.43 -19.76
N THR A 108 -4.19 6.77 -20.85
CA THR A 108 -3.00 5.88 -20.87
C THR A 108 -1.72 6.66 -20.60
N LEU A 109 -1.53 7.82 -21.25
CA LEU A 109 -0.36 8.66 -21.01
C LEU A 109 -0.31 9.15 -19.55
N LEU A 110 -1.45 9.64 -19.03
CA LEU A 110 -1.56 10.09 -17.64
C LEU A 110 -1.24 8.96 -16.65
N LEU A 111 -1.79 7.76 -16.85
CA LEU A 111 -1.52 6.60 -16.00
C LEU A 111 -0.03 6.26 -15.96
N ARG A 112 0.67 6.33 -17.10
CA ARG A 112 2.13 6.08 -17.16
C ARG A 112 2.92 7.16 -16.43
N VAL A 113 2.56 8.43 -16.59
CA VAL A 113 3.23 9.53 -15.84
C VAL A 113 3.04 9.36 -14.33
N VAL A 114 1.83 8.98 -13.90
CA VAL A 114 1.52 8.70 -12.49
C VAL A 114 2.30 7.48 -11.99
N GLU A 115 2.39 6.40 -12.78
CA GLU A 115 3.15 5.21 -12.43
C GLU A 115 4.65 5.49 -12.23
N PHE A 116 5.29 6.17 -13.19
CA PHE A 116 6.71 6.48 -13.12
C PHE A 116 7.03 7.45 -11.98
N SER A 117 6.17 8.45 -11.75
CA SER A 117 6.35 9.38 -10.63
C SER A 117 6.18 8.67 -9.28
N ALA A 118 5.17 7.80 -9.13
CA ALA A 118 4.97 7.00 -7.93
C ALA A 118 6.14 6.02 -7.69
N LEU A 119 6.67 5.40 -8.74
CA LEU A 119 7.83 4.51 -8.66
C LEU A 119 9.11 5.27 -8.28
N ALA A 120 9.34 6.45 -8.86
CA ALA A 120 10.47 7.30 -8.51
C ALA A 120 10.39 7.76 -7.04
N LEU A 121 9.19 8.15 -6.58
CA LEU A 121 8.95 8.48 -5.17
C LEU A 121 9.17 7.26 -4.27
N PHE A 122 8.65 6.10 -4.63
CA PHE A 122 8.84 4.85 -3.89
C PHE A 122 10.32 4.51 -3.73
N LEU A 123 11.08 4.51 -4.84
CA LEU A 123 12.52 4.23 -4.81
C LEU A 123 13.28 5.28 -4.01
N SER A 124 12.93 6.56 -4.16
CA SER A 124 13.54 7.62 -3.36
C SER A 124 13.34 7.36 -1.87
N ILE A 125 12.11 7.11 -1.44
CA ILE A 125 11.79 6.88 -0.03
C ILE A 125 12.46 5.60 0.48
N ALA A 126 12.42 4.52 -0.30
CA ALA A 126 12.99 3.22 0.08
C ALA A 126 14.52 3.25 0.21
N PHE A 127 15.20 4.03 -0.63
CA PHE A 127 16.66 4.20 -0.63
C PHE A 127 17.12 5.48 0.09
N HIS A 128 16.26 6.09 0.92
CA HIS A 128 16.59 7.28 1.72
C HIS A 128 17.11 8.48 0.90
N GLY A 129 16.52 8.74 -0.26
CA GLY A 129 16.70 9.96 -1.05
C GLY A 129 17.36 9.77 -2.41
N LEU A 130 17.49 8.54 -2.91
CA LEU A 130 18.22 8.19 -4.16
C LEU A 130 18.03 9.16 -5.33
N PHE A 131 16.80 9.65 -5.56
CA PHE A 131 16.49 10.58 -6.67
C PHE A 131 16.48 12.05 -6.28
N PHE A 132 16.26 12.37 -4.99
CA PHE A 132 15.96 13.74 -4.57
C PHE A 132 17.12 14.43 -3.85
N ILE A 133 18.12 13.71 -3.33
CA ILE A 133 19.30 14.32 -2.68
C ILE A 133 20.01 15.33 -3.61
N TRP A 134 19.93 15.12 -4.94
CA TRP A 134 20.56 15.99 -5.92
C TRP A 134 19.74 17.23 -6.29
N VAL A 135 18.42 17.23 -6.06
CA VAL A 135 17.49 18.29 -6.52
C VAL A 135 16.89 19.09 -5.36
N HIS A 136 16.61 18.45 -4.22
CA HIS A 136 16.06 19.11 -3.04
C HIS A 136 16.38 18.34 -1.77
N ASP A 137 16.55 19.04 -0.65
CA ASP A 137 16.71 18.36 0.65
C ASP A 137 15.54 17.42 0.90
N ASN A 138 15.86 16.23 1.43
CA ASN A 138 14.86 15.19 1.65
C ASN A 138 13.80 15.69 2.64
N THR A 139 12.61 16.03 2.12
CA THR A 139 11.50 16.58 2.89
C THR A 139 10.82 15.52 3.76
N VAL A 140 11.12 14.24 3.53
CA VAL A 140 10.61 13.14 4.34
C VAL A 140 11.21 13.25 5.75
N PRO A 141 10.38 13.29 6.80
CA PRO A 141 10.87 13.43 8.15
C PRO A 141 11.82 12.28 8.49
N LYS A 142 12.96 12.62 9.09
CA LYS A 142 13.99 11.65 9.54
C LYS A 142 13.49 10.93 10.79
N THR A 143 12.42 10.15 10.66
CA THR A 143 11.84 9.39 11.76
C THR A 143 12.63 8.12 12.04
N PRO A 144 12.79 7.70 13.30
CA PRO A 144 13.39 6.40 13.62
C PRO A 144 12.43 5.27 13.21
N GLY A 145 12.75 4.52 12.17
CA GLY A 145 11.93 3.37 11.75
C GLY A 145 11.87 3.15 10.24
N PHE A 146 10.91 2.33 9.81
CA PHE A 146 10.67 2.05 8.40
C PHE A 146 9.93 3.21 7.72
N PRO A 147 10.32 3.58 6.50
CA PRO A 147 9.70 4.69 5.80
C PRO A 147 8.29 4.33 5.30
N PHE A 148 7.42 5.33 5.26
CA PHE A 148 6.06 5.19 4.76
C PHE A 148 6.04 5.13 3.22
N VAL A 149 5.95 3.91 2.69
CA VAL A 149 5.97 3.65 1.24
C VAL A 149 4.63 3.16 0.68
N SER A 150 3.62 2.93 1.53
CA SER A 150 2.42 2.21 1.13
C SER A 150 1.64 2.92 0.05
N VAL A 151 1.47 4.24 0.14
CA VAL A 151 0.71 5.02 -0.86
C VAL A 151 1.36 4.94 -2.24
N SER A 152 2.67 5.20 -2.32
CA SER A 152 3.44 5.13 -3.57
C SER A 152 3.39 3.73 -4.17
N LEU A 153 3.59 2.69 -3.35
CA LEU A 153 3.56 1.31 -3.78
C LEU A 153 2.17 0.89 -4.28
N THR A 154 1.11 1.23 -3.55
CA THR A 154 -0.27 0.92 -3.99
C THR A 154 -0.65 1.66 -5.25
N THR A 155 -0.14 2.87 -5.46
CA THR A 155 -0.36 3.64 -6.68
C THR A 155 0.26 2.94 -7.89
N VAL A 156 1.51 2.48 -7.75
CA VAL A 156 2.18 1.67 -8.79
C VAL A 156 1.37 0.40 -9.10
N PHE A 157 0.88 -0.31 -8.08
CA PHE A 157 0.04 -1.49 -8.31
C PHE A 157 -1.27 -1.18 -9.03
N VAL A 158 -1.97 -0.11 -8.66
CA VAL A 158 -3.20 0.28 -9.36
C VAL A 158 -2.92 0.62 -10.82
N CYS A 159 -1.84 1.34 -11.10
CA CYS A 159 -1.41 1.64 -12.47
C CYS A 159 -1.08 0.37 -13.27
N GLU A 160 -0.32 -0.57 -12.67
CA GLU A 160 0.03 -1.85 -13.31
C GLU A 160 -1.19 -2.76 -13.55
N MET A 161 -2.16 -2.75 -12.63
CA MET A 161 -3.42 -3.48 -12.82
C MET A 161 -4.27 -2.86 -13.92
N MET A 162 -4.26 -1.53 -14.07
CA MET A 162 -5.00 -0.83 -15.12
C MET A 162 -4.37 -1.00 -16.50
N LEU A 163 -3.04 -0.93 -16.58
CA LEU A 163 -2.31 -1.03 -17.82
C LEU A 163 -0.96 -1.74 -17.58
N PRO A 164 -0.89 -3.07 -17.78
CA PRO A 164 0.32 -3.82 -17.46
C PRO A 164 1.52 -3.29 -18.24
N SER A 165 2.66 -3.18 -17.58
CA SER A 165 3.93 -2.75 -18.18
C SER A 165 5.00 -3.84 -18.08
N ALA A 166 6.23 -3.47 -18.45
CA ALA A 166 7.40 -4.30 -18.17
C ALA A 166 7.55 -4.60 -16.66
N LEU A 167 7.09 -3.71 -15.77
CA LEU A 167 7.10 -3.94 -14.32
C LEU A 167 6.19 -5.11 -13.93
N SER A 168 4.96 -5.18 -14.43
CA SER A 168 4.07 -6.33 -14.22
C SER A 168 4.69 -7.63 -14.73
N SER A 169 5.42 -7.58 -15.85
CA SER A 169 6.15 -8.76 -16.36
C SER A 169 7.27 -9.20 -15.41
N ILE A 170 8.02 -8.26 -14.84
CA ILE A 170 9.06 -8.53 -13.83
C ILE A 170 8.43 -9.07 -12.53
N PHE A 171 7.33 -8.46 -12.07
CA PHE A 171 6.60 -8.91 -10.89
C PHE A 171 6.03 -10.31 -11.08
N LYS A 172 5.35 -10.56 -12.19
CA LYS A 172 4.81 -11.87 -12.56
C LYS A 172 5.90 -12.92 -12.60
N TRP A 173 7.07 -12.61 -13.17
CA TRP A 173 8.19 -13.55 -13.23
C TRP A 173 8.83 -13.83 -11.86
N ARG A 174 9.04 -12.80 -11.03
CA ARG A 174 9.56 -12.98 -9.67
C ARG A 174 8.57 -13.69 -8.76
N PHE A 175 7.27 -13.41 -8.91
CA PHE A 175 6.22 -14.04 -8.11
C PHE A 175 5.94 -15.48 -8.57
N LEU A 176 5.87 -15.76 -9.87
CA LEU A 176 5.75 -17.14 -10.39
C LEU A 176 6.90 -18.05 -9.96
N ARG A 177 8.10 -17.49 -9.77
CA ARG A 177 9.25 -18.25 -9.26
C ARG A 177 9.12 -18.66 -7.79
N TYR A 178 8.32 -17.97 -6.99
CA TYR A 178 8.29 -18.15 -5.52
C TYR A 178 6.89 -18.25 -4.86
N GLY A 179 5.77 -17.99 -5.54
CA GLY A 179 4.47 -17.74 -4.88
C GLY A 179 3.17 -18.07 -5.65
N GLY A 180 3.23 -18.70 -6.82
CA GLY A 180 2.02 -19.10 -7.59
C GLY A 180 1.50 -18.01 -8.54
N ASN A 181 0.57 -18.36 -9.45
CA ASN A 181 0.15 -17.48 -10.55
C ASN A 181 -1.06 -16.62 -10.15
N ILE A 182 -0.96 -15.29 -10.29
CA ILE A 182 -2.13 -14.40 -10.21
C ILE A 182 -2.47 -14.03 -11.65
N SER A 183 -3.62 -14.48 -12.14
CA SER A 183 -4.22 -13.91 -13.35
C SER A 183 -4.76 -12.52 -12.98
N PHE A 184 -4.15 -11.48 -13.56
CA PHE A 184 -4.74 -10.15 -13.63
C PHE A 184 -5.95 -10.15 -14.55
#